data_AF-A0A969Q5R9-F1
#
_entry.id   AF-A0A969Q5R9-F1
#
_cell.length_a   1.000
_cell.length_b   1.000
_cell.length_c   1.000
_cell.angle_alpha   90.00
_cell.angle_beta   90.00
_cell.angle_gamma   90.00
#
_symmetry.space_group_name_H-M   'P 1'
#
loop_
_entity.id
_entity.type
_entity.pdbx_description
1 polymer ?
#
loop_
_entity_poly.entity_id
_entity_poly.type
_entity_poly.pdbx_seq_one_letter_code
_entity_poly.pdbx_strand_id
1 'polypeptide(L)'
;MLTGILYAKKLKDTTHIMLVDADDRVSDRLAEYVSHYPNCPGWFITNGYCYQENSVFIKVMRKAFHHYCGTSNILRKDLYDIDSNDSETRDRLFKAYRHKQLEQTLAAKGIYLESLPFKGAVYIINNGENIYYGIAKKSKISLKSRLLRLKSLLDNRILTPTIKKEFSLLEKL
;
A
#
# COMPACT_ATOMS: atom_id res chain seq x y z
N MET A 1 10.44 10.70 -3.66
CA MET A 1 9.00 10.77 -4.02
C MET A 1 8.72 11.76 -5.14
N LEU A 2 8.75 13.09 -4.91
CA LEU A 2 8.32 14.09 -5.92
C LEU A 2 9.04 14.01 -7.26
N THR A 3 10.37 13.90 -7.24
CA THR A 3 11.18 13.75 -8.45
C THR A 3 10.71 12.58 -9.30
N GLY A 4 10.32 11.47 -8.68
CA GLY A 4 9.79 10.29 -9.37
C GLY A 4 8.43 10.56 -10.02
N ILE A 5 7.53 11.29 -9.35
CA ILE A 5 6.23 11.66 -9.93
C ILE A 5 6.42 12.59 -11.12
N LEU A 6 7.25 13.64 -10.97
CA LEU A 6 7.55 14.57 -12.06
C LEU A 6 8.18 13.86 -13.27
N TYR A 7 9.09 12.92 -13.02
CA TYR A 7 9.68 12.11 -14.09
C TYR A 7 8.63 11.23 -14.78
N ALA A 8 7.82 10.49 -14.00
CA ALA A 8 6.77 9.63 -14.55
C ALA A 8 5.72 10.41 -15.34
N LYS A 9 5.34 11.62 -14.91
CA LYS A 9 4.42 12.50 -15.67
C LYS A 9 4.96 12.89 -17.05
N LYS A 10 6.29 12.96 -17.23
CA LYS A 10 6.94 13.30 -18.52
C LYS A 10 6.98 12.11 -19.48
N LEU A 11 6.82 10.87 -18.99
CA LEU A 11 6.78 9.70 -19.84
C LEU A 11 5.45 9.65 -20.61
N LYS A 12 5.56 9.44 -21.93
CA LYS A 12 4.42 9.52 -22.85
C LYS A 12 3.35 8.49 -22.49
N ASP A 13 3.77 7.25 -22.26
CA ASP A 13 2.87 6.10 -22.11
C ASP A 13 2.44 5.84 -20.64
N THR A 14 2.89 6.66 -19.69
CA THR A 14 2.42 6.56 -18.31
C THR A 14 0.96 7.00 -18.22
N THR A 15 0.10 6.12 -17.72
CA THR A 15 -1.31 6.43 -17.42
C THR A 15 -1.52 6.68 -15.92
N HIS A 16 -0.92 5.82 -15.10
CA HIS A 16 -1.04 5.85 -13.64
C HIS A 16 0.33 5.84 -12.98
N ILE A 17 0.37 6.35 -11.76
CA ILE A 17 1.55 6.38 -10.90
C ILE A 17 1.17 5.74 -9.57
N MET A 18 2.04 4.87 -9.07
CA MET A 18 1.97 4.29 -7.74
C MET A 18 3.22 4.70 -6.98
N LEU A 19 3.04 5.12 -5.73
CA LEU A 19 4.15 5.34 -4.81
C LEU A 19 4.39 4.05 -4.03
N VAL A 20 5.64 3.64 -3.95
CA VAL A 20 6.06 2.37 -3.36
C VAL A 20 7.22 2.67 -2.41
N ASP A 21 7.09 2.27 -1.15
CA ASP A 21 8.17 2.31 -0.19
C ASP A 21 9.23 1.26 -0.59
N ALA A 22 10.52 1.56 -0.36
CA ALA A 22 11.61 0.77 -0.94
C ALA A 22 11.69 -0.68 -0.40
N ASP A 23 11.15 -0.90 0.79
CA ASP A 23 11.07 -2.19 1.47
C ASP A 23 9.78 -2.95 1.14
N ASP A 24 8.70 -2.27 0.77
CA ASP A 24 7.43 -2.88 0.42
C ASP A 24 7.46 -3.61 -0.93
N ARG A 25 6.57 -4.62 -1.06
CA ARG A 25 6.40 -5.37 -2.32
C ARG A 25 5.01 -5.20 -2.89
N VAL A 26 4.90 -5.27 -4.21
CA VAL A 26 3.63 -5.17 -4.93
C VAL A 26 3.39 -6.42 -5.78
N SER A 27 2.12 -6.71 -6.07
CA SER A 27 1.74 -7.86 -6.92
C SER A 27 2.22 -7.62 -8.35
N ASP A 28 2.83 -8.65 -8.96
CA ASP A 28 3.25 -8.64 -10.37
C ASP A 28 2.09 -8.46 -11.37
N ARG A 29 0.84 -8.60 -10.91
CA ARG A 29 -0.39 -8.42 -11.69
C ARG A 29 -0.83 -6.96 -11.83
N LEU A 30 -0.24 -6.03 -11.07
CA LEU A 30 -0.71 -4.64 -11.02
C LEU A 30 -0.65 -3.94 -12.38
N ALA A 31 0.50 -4.02 -13.06
CA ALA A 31 0.72 -3.30 -14.31
C ALA A 31 -0.27 -3.76 -15.41
N GLU A 32 -0.43 -5.08 -15.55
CA GLU A 32 -1.39 -5.67 -16.48
C GLU A 32 -2.82 -5.23 -16.15
N TYR A 33 -3.24 -5.35 -14.88
CA TYR A 33 -4.59 -4.93 -14.47
C TYR A 33 -4.84 -3.46 -14.80
N VAL A 34 -3.93 -2.56 -14.42
CA VAL A 34 -4.07 -1.11 -14.66
C VAL A 34 -4.11 -0.77 -16.15
N SER A 35 -3.36 -1.48 -17.00
CA SER A 35 -3.35 -1.22 -18.44
C SER A 35 -4.69 -1.45 -19.13
N HIS A 36 -5.57 -2.29 -18.55
CA HIS A 36 -6.91 -2.53 -19.07
C HIS A 36 -7.88 -1.37 -18.77
N TYR A 37 -7.52 -0.44 -17.87
CA TYR A 37 -8.38 0.65 -17.41
C TYR A 37 -7.67 2.02 -17.45
N PRO A 38 -7.17 2.48 -18.60
CA PRO A 38 -6.31 3.67 -18.69
C PRO A 38 -7.01 4.98 -18.26
N ASN A 39 -8.35 5.01 -18.30
CA ASN A 39 -9.15 6.19 -17.98
C ASN A 39 -9.68 6.21 -16.53
N CYS A 40 -9.55 5.10 -15.79
CA CYS A 40 -10.00 5.04 -14.39
C CYS A 40 -9.23 6.08 -13.56
N PRO A 41 -9.87 6.76 -12.59
CA PRO A 41 -9.15 7.66 -11.69
C PRO A 41 -8.06 6.95 -10.88
N GLY A 42 -8.26 5.67 -10.55
CA GLY A 42 -7.29 4.87 -9.82
C GLY A 42 -7.92 3.92 -8.81
N TRP A 43 -7.07 3.33 -7.97
CA TRP A 43 -7.45 2.30 -7.01
C TRP A 43 -6.81 2.48 -5.63
N PHE A 44 -7.55 2.04 -4.62
CA PHE A 44 -7.05 1.71 -3.29
C PHE A 44 -6.78 0.22 -3.15
N ILE A 45 -5.61 -0.12 -2.62
CA ILE A 45 -5.32 -1.46 -2.11
C ILE A 45 -6.00 -1.57 -0.75
N THR A 46 -7.18 -2.18 -0.72
CA THR A 46 -7.93 -2.44 0.52
C THR A 46 -7.57 -3.79 1.15
N ASN A 47 -7.01 -4.71 0.36
CA ASN A 47 -6.59 -6.03 0.77
C ASN A 47 -5.12 -6.26 0.40
N GLY A 48 -4.34 -6.84 1.29
CA GLY A 48 -2.92 -7.07 1.10
C GLY A 48 -2.36 -8.05 2.12
N TYR A 49 -1.05 -7.99 2.31
CA TYR A 49 -0.36 -8.79 3.30
C TYR A 49 0.50 -7.92 4.21
N CYS A 50 0.72 -8.38 5.44
CA CYS A 50 1.77 -7.89 6.32
C CYS A 50 2.75 -9.03 6.56
N TYR A 51 4.03 -8.75 6.32
CA TYR A 51 5.08 -9.76 6.38
C TYR A 51 6.25 -9.26 7.22
N GLN A 52 6.69 -10.08 8.16
CA GLN A 52 7.95 -9.87 8.84
C GLN A 52 9.03 -10.63 8.08
N GLU A 53 10.12 -9.94 7.75
CA GLU A 53 11.22 -10.55 7.00
C GLU A 53 11.71 -11.84 7.69
N ASN A 54 11.97 -12.88 6.89
CA ASN A 54 12.41 -14.21 7.31
C ASN A 54 11.36 -15.04 8.09
N SER A 55 10.12 -14.55 8.21
CA SER A 55 9.03 -15.35 8.77
C SER A 55 8.58 -16.45 7.78
N VAL A 56 8.21 -17.62 8.31
CA VAL A 56 7.51 -18.67 7.53
C VAL A 56 6.00 -18.41 7.40
N PHE A 57 5.50 -17.42 8.13
CA PHE A 57 4.12 -16.98 8.11
C PHE A 57 3.96 -15.57 7.53
N ILE A 58 2.83 -15.33 6.88
CA ILE A 58 2.40 -14.03 6.39
C ILE A 58 0.98 -13.76 6.85
N LYS A 59 0.70 -12.52 7.26
CA LYS A 59 -0.62 -12.12 7.75
C LYS A 59 -1.44 -11.51 6.61
N VAL A 60 -2.64 -12.03 6.38
CA VAL A 60 -3.61 -11.47 5.45
C VAL A 60 -4.27 -10.24 6.06
N MET A 61 -4.21 -9.12 5.36
CA MET A 61 -4.90 -7.88 5.71
C MET A 61 -6.13 -7.72 4.82
N ARG A 62 -7.28 -8.22 5.28
CA ARG A 62 -8.46 -8.39 4.43
C ARG A 62 -9.18 -7.11 4.02
N LYS A 63 -9.04 -6.04 4.81
CA LYS A 63 -9.73 -4.76 4.64
C LYS A 63 -8.83 -3.63 5.14
N ALA A 64 -9.07 -2.42 4.61
CA ALA A 64 -8.41 -1.19 5.02
C ALA A 64 -6.86 -1.25 5.01
N PHE A 65 -6.25 -2.05 4.12
CA PHE A 65 -4.79 -2.12 3.99
C PHE A 65 -4.16 -0.73 3.79
N HIS A 66 -4.77 0.11 2.96
CA HIS A 66 -4.38 1.52 2.73
C HIS A 66 -4.37 2.41 3.97
N HIS A 67 -4.90 1.99 5.12
CA HIS A 67 -4.75 2.71 6.39
C HIS A 67 -3.45 2.37 7.14
N TYR A 68 -2.72 1.34 6.72
CA TYR A 68 -1.52 0.86 7.41
C TYR A 68 -0.23 1.08 6.63
N CYS A 69 -0.30 1.09 5.30
CA CYS A 69 0.86 1.10 4.42
C CYS A 69 0.70 2.20 3.36
N GLY A 70 1.78 2.93 3.05
CA GLY A 70 1.81 3.99 2.04
C GLY A 70 1.75 3.45 0.60
N THR A 71 2.28 2.25 0.39
CA THR A 71 2.26 1.46 -0.84
C THR A 71 0.85 0.90 -1.11
N SER A 72 -0.14 1.78 -1.24
CA SER A 72 -1.55 1.38 -1.26
C SER A 72 -2.42 2.11 -2.28
N ASN A 73 -1.89 3.10 -2.99
CA ASN A 73 -2.67 3.98 -3.84
C ASN A 73 -2.07 4.04 -5.24
N ILE A 74 -2.91 3.84 -6.24
CA ILE A 74 -2.56 3.93 -7.66
C ILE A 74 -3.44 5.03 -8.23
N LEU A 75 -2.87 6.12 -8.74
CA LEU A 75 -3.63 7.26 -9.24
C LEU A 75 -3.31 7.55 -10.69
N ARG A 76 -4.30 7.99 -11.47
CA ARG A 76 -4.07 8.52 -12.81
C ARG A 76 -3.13 9.72 -12.74
N LYS A 77 -2.18 9.82 -13.69
CA LYS A 77 -1.02 10.74 -13.58
C LYS A 77 -1.41 12.22 -13.50
N ASP A 78 -2.55 12.60 -14.07
CA ASP A 78 -3.10 13.95 -14.07
C ASP A 78 -3.68 14.35 -12.71
N LEU A 79 -4.06 13.39 -11.87
CA LEU A 79 -4.57 13.65 -10.52
C LEU A 79 -3.48 14.07 -9.52
N TYR A 80 -2.21 13.93 -9.89
CA TYR A 80 -1.10 14.52 -9.15
C TYR A 80 -0.96 15.99 -9.51
N ASP A 81 -1.42 16.85 -8.61
CA ASP A 81 -1.25 18.30 -8.66
C ASP A 81 0.19 18.65 -8.25
N ILE A 82 1.12 18.40 -9.17
CA ILE A 82 2.57 18.60 -9.01
C ILE A 82 3.12 19.15 -10.32
N ASP A 83 3.64 20.36 -10.26
CA ASP A 83 4.23 21.13 -11.35
C ASP A 83 5.71 21.45 -11.10
N SER A 84 6.15 21.49 -9.83
CA SER A 84 7.54 21.74 -9.44
C SER A 84 8.03 20.80 -8.31
N ASN A 85 9.32 20.91 -7.97
CA ASN A 85 9.93 20.23 -6.82
C ASN A 85 10.49 21.25 -5.81
N ASP A 86 9.68 22.27 -5.47
CA ASP A 86 10.00 23.22 -4.41
C ASP A 86 9.49 22.76 -3.03
N SER A 87 9.91 23.45 -1.97
CA SER A 87 9.53 23.11 -0.59
C SER A 87 8.02 23.24 -0.33
N GLU A 88 7.37 24.22 -0.93
CA GLU A 88 5.93 24.46 -0.76
C GLU A 88 5.11 23.30 -1.36
N THR A 89 5.47 22.88 -2.57
CA THR A 89 4.87 21.73 -3.26
C THR A 89 5.08 20.46 -2.46
N ARG A 90 6.28 20.25 -1.89
CA ARG A 90 6.56 19.11 -1.01
C ARG A 90 5.65 19.08 0.21
N ASP A 91 5.48 20.19 0.89
CA ASP A 91 4.65 20.28 2.10
C ASP A 91 3.17 20.09 1.77
N ARG A 92 2.69 20.69 0.67
CA ARG A 92 1.33 20.53 0.18
C ARG A 92 1.01 19.07 -0.12
N LEU A 93 1.92 18.39 -0.83
CA LEU A 93 1.74 16.98 -1.20
C LEU A 93 1.85 16.05 -0.02
N PHE A 94 2.80 16.30 0.88
CA PHE A 94 2.95 15.50 2.08
C PHE A 94 1.68 15.55 2.94
N LYS A 95 0.92 16.65 2.90
CA LYS A 95 -0.39 16.75 3.56
C LYS A 95 -1.51 16.09 2.75
N ALA A 96 -1.60 16.39 1.46
CA ALA A 96 -2.71 15.96 0.60
C ALA A 96 -2.67 14.46 0.20
N TYR A 97 -1.48 13.88 0.06
CA TYR A 97 -1.28 12.52 -0.42
C TYR A 97 -0.81 11.55 0.67
N ARG A 98 -1.12 11.86 1.94
CA ARG A 98 -1.00 10.86 3.02
C ARG A 98 -1.99 9.74 2.72
N HIS A 99 -1.52 8.50 2.71
CA HIS A 99 -2.35 7.33 2.38
C HIS A 99 -3.68 7.27 3.16
N LYS A 100 -3.72 7.73 4.42
CA LYS A 100 -4.96 7.79 5.25
C LYS A 100 -5.95 8.88 4.85
N GLN A 101 -5.49 9.97 4.23
CA GLN A 101 -6.29 11.17 3.96
C GLN A 101 -6.59 11.33 2.47
N LEU A 102 -5.92 10.57 1.61
CA LEU A 102 -6.04 10.66 0.16
C LEU A 102 -7.46 10.36 -0.32
N GLU A 103 -8.10 9.32 0.21
CA GLU A 103 -9.50 8.97 -0.12
C GLU A 103 -10.45 10.14 0.13
N GLN A 104 -10.39 10.72 1.32
CA GLN A 104 -11.25 11.83 1.71
C GLN A 104 -10.94 13.08 0.88
N THR A 105 -9.67 13.33 0.59
CA THR A 105 -9.20 14.49 -0.18
C THR A 105 -9.66 14.42 -1.64
N LEU A 106 -9.61 13.24 -2.27
CA LEU A 106 -10.10 13.04 -3.63
C LEU A 106 -11.63 13.05 -3.68
N ALA A 107 -12.29 12.40 -2.72
CA ALA A 107 -13.75 12.40 -2.64
C ALA A 107 -14.33 13.82 -2.47
N ALA A 108 -13.66 14.68 -1.70
CA ALA A 108 -14.03 16.10 -1.57
C ALA A 108 -13.94 16.88 -2.89
N LYS A 109 -13.17 16.38 -3.87
CA LYS A 109 -13.07 16.91 -5.24
C LYS A 109 -13.98 16.18 -6.23
N GLY A 110 -14.88 15.30 -5.76
CA GLY A 110 -15.75 14.48 -6.60
C GLY A 110 -15.03 13.34 -7.33
N ILE A 111 -13.81 13.00 -6.91
CA ILE A 111 -13.01 11.92 -7.50
C ILE A 111 -13.07 10.71 -6.58
N TYR A 112 -13.59 9.60 -7.10
CA TYR A 112 -13.72 8.34 -6.36
C TYR A 112 -12.76 7.31 -6.96
N LEU A 113 -11.96 6.69 -6.09
CA LEU A 113 -11.12 5.56 -6.49
C LEU A 113 -11.85 4.25 -6.20
N GLU A 114 -11.54 3.24 -6.99
CA GLU A 114 -12.09 1.90 -6.80
C GLU A 114 -11.25 1.07 -5.82
N SER A 115 -11.82 0.00 -5.28
CA SER A 115 -11.01 -1.01 -4.57
C SER A 115 -10.33 -1.93 -5.56
N LEU A 116 -9.03 -2.16 -5.39
CA LEU A 116 -8.32 -3.17 -6.17
C LEU A 116 -8.91 -4.57 -5.87
N PRO A 117 -9.25 -5.39 -6.89
CA PRO A 117 -10.00 -6.63 -6.69
C PRO A 117 -9.15 -7.82 -6.21
N PHE A 118 -7.86 -7.60 -5.96
CA PHE A 118 -6.92 -8.60 -5.46
C PHE A 118 -5.98 -8.00 -4.42
N LYS A 119 -5.14 -8.84 -3.82
CA LYS A 119 -4.13 -8.38 -2.85
C LYS A 119 -3.04 -7.65 -3.61
N GLY A 120 -2.95 -6.33 -3.40
CA GLY A 120 -2.09 -5.50 -4.25
C GLY A 120 -0.66 -5.35 -3.74
N ALA A 121 -0.45 -5.49 -2.42
CA ALA A 121 0.85 -5.22 -1.80
C ALA A 121 1.11 -6.06 -0.54
N VAL A 122 2.39 -6.14 -0.19
CA VAL A 122 2.93 -6.70 1.05
C VAL A 122 3.62 -5.56 1.80
N TYR A 123 3.09 -5.24 2.97
CA TYR A 123 3.71 -4.32 3.92
C TYR A 123 4.79 -5.04 4.71
N ILE A 124 6.06 -4.66 4.53
CA ILE A 124 7.19 -5.28 5.23
C ILE A 124 7.40 -4.61 6.60
N ILE A 125 7.34 -5.43 7.66
CA ILE A 125 7.48 -4.96 9.05
C ILE A 125 8.74 -5.48 9.73
N ASN A 126 9.18 -4.79 10.79
CA ASN A 126 10.29 -5.18 11.67
C ASN A 126 11.68 -5.20 11.00
N ASN A 127 11.91 -4.33 10.02
CA ASN A 127 13.22 -4.06 9.40
C ASN A 127 14.05 -2.95 10.09
N GLY A 128 13.55 -2.37 11.19
CA GLY A 128 14.20 -1.26 11.90
C GLY A 128 13.74 0.15 11.49
N GLU A 129 13.01 0.32 10.38
CA GLU A 129 12.54 1.63 9.86
C GLU A 129 11.04 1.90 10.11
N ASN A 130 10.32 0.92 10.67
CA ASN A 130 8.88 0.98 10.84
C ASN A 130 8.44 1.83 12.05
N ILE A 131 7.90 3.02 11.78
CA ILE A 131 7.47 4.00 12.79
C ILE A 131 6.20 3.56 13.55
N TYR A 132 5.42 2.60 13.04
CA TYR A 132 4.06 2.30 13.54
C TYR A 132 3.80 0.87 14.06
N TYR A 133 4.83 0.15 14.51
CA TYR A 133 4.66 -1.07 15.31
C TYR A 133 5.31 -0.94 16.69
N GLY A 134 4.86 0.07 17.44
CA GLY A 134 5.09 0.16 18.87
C GLY A 134 4.39 -0.98 19.60
N ILE A 135 5.18 -1.79 20.29
CA ILE A 135 4.78 -2.84 21.24
C ILE A 135 3.62 -2.34 22.10
N ALA A 136 2.40 -2.84 21.86
CA ALA A 136 1.28 -2.59 22.76
C ALA A 136 1.60 -3.24 24.12
N LYS A 137 1.90 -2.41 25.12
CA LYS A 137 2.13 -2.80 26.51
C LYS A 137 1.01 -3.72 27.02
N LYS A 138 1.40 -4.78 27.73
CA LYS A 138 0.54 -5.75 28.43
C LYS A 138 -0.56 -5.03 29.22
N SER A 139 -1.78 -5.03 28.72
CA SER A 139 -3.00 -4.74 29.50
C SER A 139 -3.88 -5.99 29.55
N LYS A 140 -4.73 -6.08 30.58
CA LYS A 140 -5.61 -7.25 30.84
C LYS A 140 -6.36 -7.65 29.56
N ILE A 141 -6.09 -8.87 29.09
CA ILE A 141 -6.60 -9.41 27.83
C ILE A 141 -8.13 -9.57 27.93
N SER A 142 -8.89 -8.65 27.33
CA SER A 142 -10.35 -8.71 27.27
C SER A 142 -10.83 -9.85 26.36
N LEU A 143 -12.07 -10.34 26.53
CA LEU A 143 -12.68 -11.34 25.64
C LEU A 143 -12.65 -10.90 24.17
N LYS A 144 -12.87 -9.62 23.89
CA LYS A 144 -12.75 -9.02 22.55
C LYS A 144 -11.33 -9.20 21.99
N SER A 145 -10.29 -9.02 22.81
CA SER A 145 -8.90 -9.25 22.39
C SER A 145 -8.57 -10.74 22.19
N ARG A 146 -9.22 -11.67 22.91
CA ARG A 146 -9.11 -13.13 22.67
C ARG A 146 -9.74 -13.52 21.33
N LEU A 147 -10.93 -13.01 21.03
CA LEU A 147 -11.61 -13.20 19.74
C LEU A 147 -10.80 -12.61 18.57
N LEU A 148 -10.24 -11.41 18.74
CA LEU A 148 -9.34 -10.80 17.76
C LEU A 148 -8.06 -11.62 17.56
N ARG A 149 -7.51 -12.22 18.63
CA ARG A 149 -6.36 -13.15 18.53
C ARG A 149 -6.72 -14.43 17.77
N LEU A 150 -7.91 -15.00 18.00
CA LEU A 150 -8.38 -16.18 17.26
C LEU A 150 -8.59 -15.85 15.77
N LYS A 151 -9.20 -14.70 15.47
CA LYS A 151 -9.32 -14.20 14.10
C LYS A 151 -7.95 -13.95 13.46
N SER A 152 -7.00 -13.41 14.22
CA SER A 152 -5.61 -13.24 13.80
C SER A 152 -4.95 -14.58 13.45
N LEU A 153 -5.28 -15.69 14.12
CA LEU A 153 -4.77 -17.02 13.73
C LEU A 153 -5.30 -17.44 12.35
N LEU A 154 -6.55 -17.13 12.01
CA LEU A 154 -7.13 -17.38 10.67
C LEU A 154 -6.57 -16.46 9.57
N ASP A 155 -6.01 -15.31 9.98
CA ASP A 155 -5.39 -14.36 9.07
C ASP A 155 -3.90 -14.65 8.86
N ASN A 156 -3.25 -15.36 9.78
CA ASN A 156 -1.90 -15.87 9.57
C ASN A 156 -1.93 -17.11 8.68
N ARG A 157 -1.14 -17.09 7.61
CA ARG A 157 -1.01 -18.19 6.66
C ARG A 157 0.45 -18.54 6.48
N ILE A 158 0.72 -19.80 6.14
CA ILE A 158 2.05 -20.20 5.68
C ILE A 158 2.38 -19.38 4.43
N LEU A 159 3.59 -18.85 4.37
CA LEU A 159 4.11 -18.16 3.21
C LEU A 159 4.37 -19.18 2.08
N THR A 160 3.45 -19.26 1.12
CA THR A 160 3.51 -20.24 0.03
C THR A 160 4.45 -19.79 -1.08
N PRO A 161 5.01 -20.73 -1.89
CA PRO A 161 5.81 -20.39 -3.06
C PRO A 161 5.08 -19.46 -4.05
N THR A 162 3.76 -19.62 -4.19
CA THR A 162 2.93 -18.74 -5.02
C THR A 162 2.96 -17.29 -4.55
N ILE A 163 2.79 -17.06 -3.23
CA ILE A 163 2.86 -15.71 -2.66
C ILE A 163 4.27 -15.15 -2.79
N LYS A 164 5.30 -15.98 -2.56
CA LYS A 164 6.70 -15.55 -2.74
C LYS A 164 6.96 -15.09 -4.17
N LYS A 165 6.50 -15.85 -5.15
CA LYS A 165 6.66 -15.54 -6.58
C LYS A 165 5.93 -14.25 -6.95
N GLU A 166 4.63 -14.14 -6.65
CA GLU A 166 3.78 -12.98 -7.02
C GLU A 166 4.34 -11.65 -6.48
N PHE A 167 4.91 -11.65 -5.28
CA PHE A 167 5.45 -10.45 -4.62
C PHE A 167 6.98 -10.38 -4.63
N SER A 168 7.64 -11.28 -5.38
CA SER A 168 9.10 -11.40 -5.45
C SER A 168 9.80 -11.47 -4.08
N LEU A 169 9.18 -12.09 -3.07
CA LEU A 169 9.76 -12.26 -1.74
C LEU A 169 10.91 -13.28 -1.82
N LEU A 170 12.15 -12.79 -1.68
CA LEU A 170 13.35 -13.62 -1.78
C LEU A 170 13.42 -14.61 -0.61
N GLU A 171 13.80 -15.85 -0.90
CA GLU A 171 14.46 -16.70 0.09
C GLU A 171 15.93 -16.28 0.10
N LYS A 172 16.49 -15.94 1.27
CA LYS A 172 17.94 -15.84 1.37
C LYS A 172 18.50 -17.24 1.04
N LEU A 173 19.34 -17.30 0.01
CA LEU A 173 20.17 -18.47 -0.33
C LEU A 173 21.09 -18.81 0.84
#